data_AF-A0A973CLJ3-F1
#
_entry.id   AF-A0A973CLJ3-F1
#
_cell.length_a   1.000
_cell.length_b   1.000
_cell.length_c   1.000
_cell.angle_alpha   90.00
_cell.angle_beta   90.00
_cell.angle_gamma   90.00
#
_symmetry.space_group_name_H-M   'P 1'
#
loop_
_entity.id
_entity.type
_entity.pdbx_description
1 polymer ?
#
loop_
_entity_poly.entity_id
_entity_poly.type
_entity_poly.pdbx_seq_one_letter_code
_entity_poly.pdbx_strand_id
1 'polypeptide(L)'
;MSDKKDKDQDKEKGNKEFEEFQKQLQSIFSNFNPQTTHINIEHMSMDEEPEEEEEIPEEFEEVTNEEMLDSIRQFTLKPREVRDYLDRYVIKQNEAKKVLSVAICDHYNHVRLCLED
;
A
#
# COMPACT_ATOMS: atom_id res chain seq x y z
N MET A 1 39.42 -30.37 -18.39
CA MET A 1 39.14 -29.38 -19.46
C MET A 1 37.64 -29.04 -19.54
N SER A 2 36.83 -29.33 -18.53
CA SER A 2 35.36 -29.22 -18.63
C SER A 2 34.75 -28.02 -17.88
N ASP A 3 35.47 -27.40 -16.93
CA ASP A 3 34.90 -26.36 -16.03
C ASP A 3 34.79 -24.94 -16.61
N LYS A 4 35.16 -24.73 -17.89
CA LYS A 4 35.15 -23.40 -18.50
C LYS A 4 33.93 -23.13 -19.39
N LYS A 5 33.06 -24.13 -19.62
CA LYS A 5 31.93 -24.02 -20.57
C LYS A 5 30.58 -23.68 -19.92
N ASP A 6 30.47 -23.82 -18.61
CA ASP A 6 29.20 -23.59 -17.89
C ASP A 6 29.03 -22.13 -17.43
N LYS A 7 30.13 -21.44 -17.12
CA LYS A 7 30.08 -20.07 -16.57
C LYS A 7 29.73 -18.99 -17.60
N ASP A 8 29.96 -19.28 -18.89
CA ASP A 8 29.64 -18.37 -19.99
C ASP A 8 28.15 -18.44 -20.37
N GLN A 9 27.48 -19.58 -20.13
CA GLN A 9 26.05 -19.75 -20.48
C GLN A 9 25.10 -18.99 -19.55
N ASP A 10 25.40 -18.88 -18.25
CA ASP A 10 24.52 -18.20 -17.30
C ASP A 10 24.54 -16.66 -17.46
N LYS A 11 25.67 -16.08 -17.87
CA LYS A 11 25.73 -14.64 -18.20
C LYS A 11 24.99 -14.30 -19.49
N GLU A 12 25.01 -15.20 -20.47
CA GLU A 12 24.30 -15.01 -21.73
C GLU A 12 22.78 -15.14 -21.56
N LYS A 13 22.32 -16.00 -20.64
CA LYS A 13 20.90 -16.13 -20.27
C LYS A 13 20.35 -14.88 -19.57
N GLY A 14 21.06 -14.36 -18.56
CA GLY A 14 20.62 -13.16 -17.84
C GLY A 14 20.54 -11.90 -18.71
N ASN A 15 21.44 -11.76 -19.69
CA ASN A 15 21.37 -10.67 -20.67
C ASN A 15 20.19 -10.84 -21.64
N LYS A 16 19.87 -12.08 -22.07
CA LYS A 16 18.72 -12.34 -22.95
C LYS A 16 17.39 -12.07 -22.23
N GLU A 17 17.27 -12.45 -20.96
CA GLU A 17 16.06 -12.20 -20.14
C GLU A 17 15.80 -10.70 -19.91
N PHE A 18 16.85 -9.93 -19.63
CA PHE A 18 16.73 -8.49 -19.46
C PHE A 18 16.40 -7.77 -20.78
N GLU A 19 17.02 -8.18 -21.89
CA GLU A 19 16.74 -7.63 -23.21
C GLU A 19 15.33 -8.00 -23.69
N GLU A 20 14.83 -9.19 -23.34
CA GLU A 20 13.45 -9.62 -23.62
C GLU A 20 12.43 -8.82 -22.81
N PHE A 21 12.71 -8.53 -21.55
CA PHE A 21 11.89 -7.64 -20.73
C PHE A 21 11.87 -6.20 -21.27
N GLN A 22 13.01 -5.67 -21.69
CA GLN A 22 13.10 -4.36 -22.33
C GLN A 22 12.31 -4.31 -23.65
N LYS A 23 12.40 -5.36 -24.47
CA LYS A 23 11.61 -5.50 -25.70
C LYS A 23 10.11 -5.61 -25.41
N GLN A 24 9.73 -6.29 -24.33
CA GLN A 24 8.34 -6.40 -23.91
C GLN A 24 7.75 -5.04 -23.49
N LEU A 25 8.46 -4.26 -22.67
CA LEU A 25 8.04 -2.91 -22.28
C LEU A 25 7.97 -1.97 -23.49
N GLN A 26 8.95 -2.04 -24.38
CA GLN A 26 9.00 -1.20 -25.57
C GLN A 26 7.89 -1.56 -26.56
N SER A 27 7.50 -2.83 -26.66
CA SER A 27 6.35 -3.28 -27.46
C SER A 27 5.02 -2.80 -26.88
N ILE A 28 4.87 -2.75 -25.56
CA ILE A 28 3.65 -2.21 -24.92
C ILE A 28 3.54 -0.70 -25.21
N PHE A 29 4.64 0.04 -25.08
CA PHE A 29 4.65 1.49 -25.29
C PHE A 29 4.52 1.88 -26.78
N SER A 30 5.08 1.08 -27.70
CA SER A 30 4.98 1.33 -29.14
C SER A 30 3.61 0.93 -29.71
N ASN A 31 2.95 -0.08 -29.12
CA ASN A 31 1.57 -0.44 -29.45
C ASN A 31 0.55 0.41 -28.69
N PHE A 32 1.00 1.33 -27.83
CA PHE A 32 0.15 2.31 -27.18
C PHE A 32 -0.19 3.42 -28.17
N ASN A 33 -1.14 3.14 -29.05
CA ASN A 33 -1.83 4.15 -29.84
C ASN A 33 -2.82 4.86 -28.90
N PRO A 34 -2.64 6.16 -28.59
CA PRO A 34 -3.49 6.86 -27.63
C PRO A 34 -4.96 6.98 -28.06
N GLN A 35 -5.30 6.52 -29.27
CA GLN A 35 -6.69 6.49 -29.76
C GLN A 35 -7.41 5.13 -29.65
N THR A 36 -6.75 4.05 -29.19
CA THR A 36 -7.39 2.71 -29.18
C THR A 36 -7.39 1.98 -27.84
N THR A 37 -7.00 2.62 -26.74
CA THR A 37 -7.38 2.15 -25.40
C THR A 37 -8.63 2.89 -24.96
N HIS A 38 -9.78 2.24 -25.20
CA HIS A 38 -11.03 2.46 -24.49
C HIS A 38 -10.84 2.10 -23.01
N ILE A 39 -10.13 2.95 -22.27
CA ILE A 39 -10.51 3.29 -20.91
C ILE A 39 -11.50 4.43 -21.13
N ASN A 40 -12.79 4.20 -20.82
CA ASN A 40 -13.90 5.11 -21.08
C ASN A 40 -13.59 6.54 -20.62
N ILE A 41 -13.17 7.39 -21.55
CA ILE A 41 -13.04 8.83 -21.37
C ILE A 41 -13.62 9.43 -22.64
N GLU A 42 -14.63 10.28 -22.46
CA GLU A 42 -15.41 11.04 -23.45
C GLU A 42 -16.72 10.41 -23.97
N HIS A 43 -17.81 10.88 -23.36
CA HIS A 43 -18.94 11.47 -24.09
C HIS A 43 -20.11 10.54 -24.49
N MET A 44 -20.71 9.89 -23.49
CA MET A 44 -22.17 9.72 -23.50
C MET A 44 -22.81 11.11 -23.53
N SER A 45 -23.82 11.25 -24.39
CA SER A 45 -24.65 12.43 -24.59
C SER A 45 -25.13 13.03 -23.26
N MET A 46 -24.63 14.22 -22.96
CA MET A 46 -25.06 15.06 -21.83
C MET A 46 -26.47 15.62 -22.10
N ASP A 47 -27.49 14.82 -21.81
CA ASP A 47 -28.72 15.32 -21.19
C ASP A 47 -28.72 14.70 -19.78
N GLU A 48 -27.96 15.31 -18.87
CA GLU A 48 -27.87 14.85 -17.49
C GLU A 48 -28.21 16.03 -16.56
N GLU A 49 -29.22 15.75 -15.75
CA GLU A 49 -29.80 16.57 -14.69
C GLU A 49 -28.75 17.14 -13.74
N PRO A 50 -29.09 18.19 -12.96
CA PRO A 50 -28.12 18.85 -12.08
C PRO A 50 -27.51 17.82 -11.13
N GLU A 51 -26.20 17.61 -11.26
CA GLU A 51 -25.43 16.90 -10.25
C GLU A 51 -25.47 17.74 -8.98
N GLU A 52 -26.18 17.22 -7.98
CA GLU A 52 -25.99 17.60 -6.60
C GLU A 52 -24.54 17.26 -6.25
N GLU A 53 -23.67 18.27 -6.27
CA GLU A 53 -22.39 18.21 -5.56
C GLU A 53 -22.73 17.97 -4.09
N GLU A 54 -22.73 16.69 -3.68
CA GLU A 54 -22.67 16.34 -2.27
C GLU A 54 -21.32 16.86 -1.77
N GLU A 55 -21.34 18.11 -1.28
CA GLU A 55 -20.28 18.67 -0.45
C GLU A 55 -20.07 17.71 0.72
N ILE A 56 -18.99 16.93 0.64
CA ILE A 56 -18.51 16.14 1.77
C ILE A 56 -18.22 17.17 2.88
N PRO A 57 -18.91 17.13 4.03
CA PRO A 57 -18.62 18.07 5.09
C PRO A 57 -17.21 17.78 5.61
N GLU A 58 -16.23 18.60 5.23
CA GLU A 58 -14.89 18.59 5.83
C GLU A 58 -14.95 19.24 7.21
N GLU A 59 -15.67 18.62 8.14
CA GLU A 59 -15.65 18.98 9.54
C GLU A 59 -14.55 18.16 10.22
N PHE A 60 -13.29 18.53 9.98
CA PHE A 60 -12.17 18.00 10.75
C PHE A 60 -12.06 18.84 12.03
N GLU A 61 -12.70 18.38 13.11
CA GLU A 61 -12.57 19.03 14.41
C GLU A 61 -11.07 19.14 14.78
N GLU A 62 -10.62 20.36 15.12
CA GLU A 62 -9.24 20.58 15.58
C GLU A 62 -9.04 19.89 16.93
N VAL A 63 -8.58 18.64 16.91
CA VAL A 63 -8.17 17.91 18.10
C VAL A 63 -6.99 18.60 18.77
N THR A 64 -7.17 18.97 20.04
CA THR A 64 -6.11 19.62 20.82
C THR A 64 -4.99 18.63 21.14
N ASN A 65 -3.79 19.15 21.39
CA ASN A 65 -2.66 18.31 21.81
C ASN A 65 -2.95 17.54 23.11
N GLU A 66 -3.70 18.13 24.05
CA GLU A 66 -4.14 17.45 25.27
C GLU A 66 -5.00 16.23 24.96
N GLU A 67 -6.00 16.36 24.08
CA GLU A 67 -6.90 15.26 23.71
C GLU A 67 -6.14 14.14 22.98
N MET A 68 -5.16 14.49 22.15
CA MET A 68 -4.25 13.50 21.55
C MET A 68 -3.45 12.74 22.61
N LEU A 69 -2.87 13.43 23.59
CA LEU A 69 -2.10 12.81 24.66
C LEU A 69 -2.99 11.90 25.53
N ASP A 70 -4.22 12.31 25.81
CA ASP A 70 -5.19 11.50 26.54
C ASP A 70 -5.56 10.23 25.76
N SER A 71 -5.74 10.32 24.44
CA SER A 71 -6.00 9.14 23.61
C SER A 71 -4.85 8.13 23.65
N ILE A 72 -3.60 8.61 23.67
CA ILE A 72 -2.41 7.77 23.78
C ILE A 72 -2.35 7.09 25.15
N ARG A 73 -2.68 7.82 26.24
CA ARG A 73 -2.73 7.28 27.60
C ARG A 73 -3.82 6.20 27.76
N GLN A 74 -4.93 6.35 27.05
CA GLN A 74 -6.07 5.42 27.11
C GLN A 74 -5.87 4.14 26.27
N PHE A 75 -4.85 4.10 25.41
CA PHE A 75 -4.54 2.90 24.65
C PHE A 75 -4.15 1.73 25.59
N THR A 76 -5.03 0.74 25.68
CA THR A 76 -4.91 -0.40 26.62
C THR A 76 -5.07 -1.76 25.94
N LEU A 77 -5.14 -1.79 24.61
CA LEU A 77 -5.32 -3.02 23.84
C LEU A 77 -4.09 -3.93 23.93
N LYS A 78 -4.34 -5.23 24.12
CA LYS A 78 -3.31 -6.27 24.06
C LYS A 78 -2.99 -6.62 22.61
N PRO A 79 -1.78 -7.12 22.30
CA PRO A 79 -1.40 -7.51 20.94
C PRO A 79 -2.38 -8.51 20.30
N ARG A 80 -3.02 -9.37 21.10
CA ARG A 80 -4.05 -10.27 20.59
C ARG A 80 -5.30 -9.53 20.12
N GLU A 81 -5.74 -8.52 20.86
CA GLU A 81 -6.94 -7.73 20.53
C GLU A 81 -6.69 -6.85 19.30
N VAL A 82 -5.49 -6.28 19.17
CA VAL A 82 -5.07 -5.54 17.96
C VAL A 82 -5.06 -6.47 16.74
N ARG A 83 -4.53 -7.69 16.87
CA ARG A 83 -4.55 -8.67 15.79
C ARG A 83 -5.97 -9.04 15.38
N ASP A 84 -6.82 -9.33 16.37
CA ASP A 84 -8.22 -9.72 16.13
C ASP A 84 -9.02 -8.54 15.52
N TYR A 85 -8.66 -7.29 15.82
CA TYR A 85 -9.18 -6.10 15.14
C TYR A 85 -8.76 -6.08 13.66
N LEU A 86 -7.49 -6.34 13.36
CA LEU A 86 -6.94 -6.38 12.00
C LEU A 86 -7.54 -7.52 11.15
N ASP A 87 -7.97 -8.61 11.78
CA ASP A 87 -8.62 -9.74 11.09
C ASP A 87 -9.90 -9.35 10.35
N ARG A 88 -10.55 -8.23 10.73
CA ARG A 88 -11.74 -7.70 10.05
C ARG A 88 -11.43 -7.06 8.70
N TYR A 89 -10.20 -6.62 8.49
CA TYR A 89 -9.77 -5.86 7.32
C TYR A 89 -8.69 -6.57 6.50
N VAL A 90 -7.92 -7.48 7.12
CA VAL A 90 -6.75 -8.11 6.51
C VAL A 90 -6.85 -9.65 6.50
N ILE A 91 -6.96 -10.21 5.31
CA ILE A 91 -7.13 -11.65 5.08
C ILE A 91 -5.76 -12.37 5.00
N LYS A 92 -5.65 -13.56 5.60
CA LYS A 92 -4.49 -14.50 5.61
C LYS A 92 -3.16 -14.03 6.22
N GLN A 93 -2.78 -12.75 6.16
CA GLN A 93 -1.46 -12.24 6.53
C GLN A 93 -1.12 -12.38 8.04
N ASN A 94 -0.98 -13.62 8.53
CA ASN A 94 -0.93 -13.91 9.97
C ASN A 94 0.37 -13.42 10.62
N GLU A 95 1.51 -13.61 9.95
CA GLU A 95 2.81 -13.12 10.44
C GLU A 95 2.85 -11.59 10.46
N ALA A 96 2.40 -10.92 9.39
CA ALA A 96 2.36 -9.46 9.35
C ALA A 96 1.45 -8.89 10.44
N LYS A 97 0.24 -9.45 10.62
CA LYS A 97 -0.68 -9.03 11.69
C LYS A 97 -0.06 -9.20 13.07
N LYS A 98 0.67 -10.29 13.31
CA LYS A 98 1.38 -10.53 14.57
C LYS A 98 2.47 -9.48 14.81
N VAL A 99 3.32 -9.22 13.82
CA VAL A 99 4.41 -8.24 13.93
C VAL A 99 3.86 -6.84 14.20
N LEU A 100 2.85 -6.41 13.43
CA LEU A 100 2.21 -5.12 13.62
C LEU A 100 1.57 -4.98 15.01
N SER A 101 0.89 -6.03 15.48
CA SER A 101 0.25 -5.99 16.79
C SER A 101 1.25 -5.82 17.93
N VAL A 102 2.42 -6.47 17.84
CA VAL A 102 3.50 -6.30 18.83
C VAL A 102 4.11 -4.91 18.72
N ALA A 103 4.45 -4.47 17.50
CA ALA A 103 5.09 -3.18 17.26
C ALA A 103 4.24 -1.99 17.74
N ILE A 104 2.93 -2.02 17.49
CA ILE A 104 2.01 -0.98 17.93
C ILE A 104 1.94 -0.95 19.47
N CYS A 105 1.70 -2.09 20.11
CA CYS A 105 1.63 -2.14 21.57
C CYS A 105 2.94 -1.70 22.23
N ASP A 106 4.10 -2.07 21.68
CA ASP A 106 5.41 -1.64 22.15
C ASP A 106 5.59 -0.11 22.02
N HIS A 107 5.23 0.45 20.86
CA HIS A 107 5.32 1.87 20.61
C HIS A 107 4.46 2.70 21.58
N TYR A 108 3.19 2.35 21.77
CA TYR A 108 2.31 3.04 22.73
C TYR A 108 2.81 2.91 24.17
N ASN A 109 3.33 1.75 24.55
CA ASN A 109 3.94 1.57 25.87
C ASN A 109 5.17 2.48 26.04
N HIS A 110 6.05 2.55 25.04
CA HIS A 110 7.22 3.40 25.08
C HIS A 110 6.85 4.88 25.18
N VAL A 111 5.92 5.35 24.36
CA VAL A 111 5.43 6.73 24.42
C VAL A 111 4.83 7.03 25.79
N ARG A 112 4.03 6.12 26.35
CA ARG A 112 3.46 6.31 27.70
C ARG A 112 4.53 6.44 28.77
N LEU A 113 5.58 5.62 28.73
CA LEU A 113 6.72 5.74 29.65
C LEU A 113 7.39 7.13 29.53
N CYS A 114 7.64 7.59 28.30
CA CYS A 114 8.22 8.91 28.06
C CYS A 114 7.30 10.09 28.47
N LEU A 115 6.00 9.86 28.67
CA LEU A 115 5.05 10.86 29.15
C LEU A 115 4.92 10.86 30.69
N GLU A 116 5.37 9.79 31.34
CA GLU A 116 5.36 9.63 32.80
C GLU A 116 6.68 10.09 33.46
N ASP A 117 7.78 10.13 32.70
CA ASP A 117 9.09 10.69 33.08
C ASP A 117 9.12 12.24 32.97
#